data_AF-A0A7L4JDY7-F1
#
_entry.id   AF-A0A7L4JDY7-F1
#
_cell.length_a   1.000
_cell.length_b   1.000
_cell.length_c   1.000
_cell.angle_alpha   90.00
_cell.angle_beta   90.00
_cell.angle_gamma   90.00
#
_symmetry.space_group_name_H-M   'P 1'
#
loop_
_entity.id
_entity.type
_entity.pdbx_description
1 polymer ?
#
loop_
_entity_poly.entity_id
_entity_poly.type
_entity_poly.pdbx_seq_one_letter_code
_entity_poly.pdbx_strand_id
1 'polypeptide(L)'
;LQGRLPGIKVKYLLVVWLGIFVGSWVAYMHYSSYSELCRGHVCRMIICDQYKKGIISGSACKDLCEERGLLFQHCLSSSPSQQVYRGLWRDREVIIKCGIGEALRADSRPDSVPRRDVVLFDKPTRGTSMDEFKEMLLNFLKSKLGDQPSLPALVSRIITMADVNRDKKVSLAEAKSIWALLQLNEFLLMFSLHEKEHTAKLLGHCGDLYVTEKIPHTSLYGVDVPPFLQSLLPSLAHQLIHQWFAPAWPRRAKIAIGLLEFVEEIFHGTYGSFYICESSLRNVGYNDKYDFKM
;
A
#
# COMPACT_ATOMS: atom_id res chain seq x y z
N LEU A 1 -49.69 20.75 -42.13
CA LEU A 1 -49.60 20.32 -40.70
C LEU A 1 -48.23 20.71 -40.16
N GLN A 2 -48.10 21.93 -39.63
CA GLN A 2 -46.84 22.44 -39.09
C GLN A 2 -46.88 22.27 -37.56
N GLY A 3 -46.25 21.21 -37.06
CA GLY A 3 -46.21 20.90 -35.63
C GLY A 3 -45.39 21.95 -34.88
N ARG A 4 -46.07 22.81 -34.10
CA ARG A 4 -45.43 23.69 -33.12
C ARG A 4 -44.91 22.84 -31.96
N LEU A 5 -43.60 22.73 -31.83
CA LEU A 5 -42.94 22.21 -30.63
C LEU A 5 -43.37 23.04 -29.41
N PRO A 6 -43.81 22.41 -28.30
CA PRO A 6 -44.25 23.13 -27.12
C PRO A 6 -43.07 23.88 -26.49
N GLY A 7 -43.23 25.18 -26.27
CA GLY A 7 -42.20 26.05 -25.73
C GLY A 7 -41.74 25.60 -24.35
N ILE A 8 -40.55 24.98 -24.32
CA ILE A 8 -39.80 24.75 -23.08
C ILE A 8 -39.63 26.13 -22.44
N LYS A 9 -40.31 26.38 -21.30
CA LYS A 9 -40.18 27.66 -20.60
C LYS A 9 -38.70 27.89 -20.29
N VAL A 10 -38.20 29.10 -20.53
CA VAL A 10 -36.79 29.51 -20.28
C VAL A 10 -36.28 29.08 -18.90
N LYS A 11 -37.18 29.00 -17.90
CA LYS A 11 -36.92 28.47 -16.56
C LYS A 11 -36.39 27.01 -16.56
N TYR A 12 -36.93 26.14 -17.40
CA TYR A 12 -36.46 24.74 -17.51
C TYR A 12 -35.12 24.65 -18.23
N LEU A 13 -34.86 25.50 -19.23
CA LEU A 13 -33.55 25.59 -19.88
C LEU A 13 -32.45 26.01 -18.89
N LEU A 14 -32.76 26.97 -18.00
CA LEU A 14 -31.82 27.41 -16.96
C LEU A 14 -31.52 26.29 -15.95
N VAL A 15 -32.55 25.54 -15.51
CA VAL A 15 -32.35 24.40 -14.59
C VAL A 15 -31.53 23.28 -15.24
N VAL A 16 -31.79 22.96 -16.51
CA VAL A 16 -31.00 21.96 -17.24
C VAL A 16 -29.55 22.42 -17.39
N TRP A 17 -29.32 23.68 -17.75
CA TRP A 17 -27.98 24.24 -17.89
C TRP A 17 -27.21 24.22 -16.56
N LEU A 18 -27.88 24.59 -15.45
CA LEU A 18 -27.29 24.57 -14.11
C LEU A 18 -27.00 23.13 -13.66
N GLY A 19 -27.87 22.17 -13.98
CA GLY A 19 -27.64 20.74 -13.76
C GLY A 19 -26.42 20.21 -14.53
N ILE A 20 -26.25 20.61 -15.79
CA ILE A 20 -25.06 20.25 -16.59
C ILE A 20 -23.80 20.87 -15.98
N PHE A 21 -23.86 22.15 -15.57
CA PHE A 21 -22.71 22.83 -14.97
C PHE A 21 -22.28 22.18 -13.65
N VAL A 22 -23.22 21.93 -12.74
CA VAL A 22 -22.95 21.25 -11.47
C VAL A 22 -22.49 19.82 -11.70
N GLY A 23 -23.15 19.07 -12.60
CA GLY A 23 -22.74 17.72 -12.94
C GLY A 23 -21.32 17.65 -13.52
N SER A 24 -20.99 18.57 -14.42
CA SER A 24 -19.64 18.71 -14.99
C SER A 24 -18.61 19.11 -13.93
N TRP A 25 -18.97 19.99 -12.98
CA TRP A 25 -18.11 20.37 -11.88
C TRP A 25 -17.83 19.18 -10.95
N VAL A 26 -18.85 18.42 -10.56
CA VAL A 26 -18.69 17.23 -9.71
C VAL A 26 -17.85 16.17 -10.43
N ALA A 27 -18.09 15.94 -11.73
CA ALA A 27 -17.29 15.04 -12.53
C ALA A 27 -15.83 15.49 -12.62
N TYR A 28 -15.59 16.79 -12.82
CA TYR A 28 -14.25 17.38 -12.86
C TYR A 28 -13.53 17.25 -11.50
N MET A 29 -14.20 17.57 -10.39
CA MET A 29 -13.64 17.42 -9.04
C MET A 29 -13.29 15.97 -8.72
N HIS A 30 -14.18 15.02 -9.07
CA HIS A 30 -13.93 13.61 -8.85
C HIS A 30 -12.77 13.10 -9.72
N TYR A 31 -12.72 13.49 -10.99
CA TYR A 31 -11.64 13.15 -11.91
C TYR A 31 -10.30 13.73 -11.46
N SER A 32 -10.27 15.01 -11.09
CA SER A 32 -9.08 15.70 -10.60
C SER A 32 -8.55 15.03 -9.33
N SER A 33 -9.41 14.76 -8.34
CA SER A 33 -9.03 14.03 -7.14
C SER A 33 -8.50 12.62 -7.48
N TYR A 34 -9.18 11.85 -8.34
CA TYR A 34 -8.71 10.53 -8.74
C TYR A 34 -7.35 10.57 -9.46
N SER A 35 -7.12 11.54 -10.35
CA SER A 35 -5.85 11.72 -11.05
C SER A 35 -4.68 12.08 -10.12
N GLU A 36 -4.96 12.80 -9.04
CA GLU A 36 -3.98 13.16 -8.02
C GLU A 36 -3.61 11.96 -7.15
N LEU A 37 -4.61 11.14 -6.76
CA LEU A 37 -4.38 9.97 -5.92
C LEU A 37 -3.77 8.77 -6.66
N CYS A 38 -4.02 8.62 -7.97
CA CYS A 38 -3.73 7.38 -8.68
C CYS A 38 -2.62 7.53 -9.75
N ARG A 39 -1.36 7.55 -9.29
CA ARG A 39 -0.15 7.71 -10.13
C ARG A 39 0.70 6.42 -10.26
N GLY A 40 0.06 5.27 -10.39
CA GLY A 40 0.74 3.96 -10.43
C GLY A 40 1.65 3.77 -11.65
N HIS A 41 1.32 4.40 -12.78
CA HIS A 41 2.17 4.40 -13.98
C HIS A 41 3.49 5.15 -13.75
N VAL A 42 3.48 6.23 -12.94
CA VAL A 42 4.69 6.97 -12.55
C VAL A 42 5.57 6.10 -11.67
N CYS A 43 4.98 5.44 -10.67
CA CYS A 43 5.71 4.48 -9.85
C CYS A 43 6.37 3.39 -10.70
N ARG A 44 5.62 2.74 -11.59
CA ARG A 44 6.18 1.72 -12.49
C ARG A 44 7.31 2.28 -13.37
N MET A 45 7.15 3.47 -13.92
CA MET A 45 8.16 4.10 -14.77
C MET A 45 9.47 4.33 -14.00
N ILE A 46 9.39 4.94 -12.81
CA ILE A 46 10.55 5.25 -11.96
C ILE A 46 11.27 3.98 -11.53
N ILE A 47 10.54 3.00 -10.99
CA ILE A 47 11.11 1.73 -10.53
C ILE A 47 11.77 0.98 -11.68
N CYS A 48 11.11 0.88 -12.83
CA CYS A 48 11.69 0.19 -13.97
C CYS A 48 12.89 0.89 -14.59
N ASP A 49 12.95 2.23 -14.54
CA ASP A 49 14.14 2.98 -14.95
C ASP A 49 15.33 2.67 -14.04
N GLN A 50 15.14 2.69 -12.72
CA GLN A 50 16.20 2.36 -11.74
C GLN A 50 16.65 0.90 -11.85
N TYR A 51 15.72 -0.03 -12.11
CA TYR A 51 16.03 -1.44 -12.32
C TYR A 51 16.87 -1.66 -13.59
N LYS A 52 16.49 -1.03 -14.71
CA LYS A 52 17.26 -1.10 -15.97
C LYS A 52 18.66 -0.51 -15.86
N LYS A 53 18.85 0.48 -14.97
CA LYS A 53 20.17 1.05 -14.63
C LYS A 53 21.00 0.15 -13.70
N GLY A 54 20.45 -0.95 -13.19
CA GLY A 54 21.10 -1.84 -12.23
C GLY A 54 21.30 -1.22 -10.85
N ILE A 55 20.50 -0.20 -10.50
CA ILE A 55 20.59 0.52 -9.21
C ILE A 55 19.80 -0.22 -8.13
N ILE A 56 18.70 -0.86 -8.51
CA ILE A 56 17.84 -1.65 -7.64
C ILE A 56 17.68 -3.08 -8.15
N SER A 57 17.24 -3.96 -7.26
CA SER A 57 16.95 -5.36 -7.52
C SER A 57 15.69 -5.77 -6.74
N GLY A 58 15.22 -6.99 -6.95
CA GLY A 58 14.05 -7.51 -6.26
C GLY A 58 13.41 -8.68 -6.99
N SER A 59 12.73 -9.52 -6.22
CA SER A 59 12.09 -10.74 -6.72
C SER A 59 10.95 -10.49 -7.73
N ALA A 60 10.36 -9.29 -7.71
CA ALA A 60 9.28 -8.89 -8.61
C ALA A 60 9.74 -7.98 -9.76
N CYS A 61 10.99 -7.54 -9.80
CA CYS A 61 11.46 -6.57 -10.81
C CYS A 61 11.32 -7.08 -12.25
N LYS A 62 11.69 -8.34 -12.48
CA LYS A 62 11.61 -8.97 -13.81
C LYS A 62 10.16 -9.00 -14.31
N ASP A 63 9.25 -9.47 -13.47
CA ASP A 63 7.82 -9.58 -13.78
C ASP A 63 7.16 -8.20 -13.96
N LEU A 64 7.64 -7.18 -13.24
CA LEU A 64 7.15 -5.80 -13.33
C LEU A 64 7.62 -5.07 -14.60
N CYS A 65 8.91 -5.22 -14.94
CA CYS A 65 9.58 -4.35 -15.90
C CYS A 65 9.88 -4.99 -17.26
N GLU A 66 10.01 -6.32 -17.32
CA GLU A 66 10.38 -7.06 -18.54
C GLU A 66 9.21 -7.93 -19.03
N GLU A 67 8.78 -8.90 -18.21
CA GLU A 67 7.82 -9.93 -18.61
C GLU A 67 6.36 -9.45 -18.57
N ARG A 68 6.11 -8.30 -17.93
CA ARG A 68 4.76 -7.75 -17.67
C ARG A 68 3.82 -8.73 -16.93
N GLY A 69 4.39 -9.64 -16.14
CA GLY A 69 3.67 -10.58 -15.30
C GLY A 69 3.00 -9.94 -14.06
N LEU A 70 3.43 -8.73 -13.66
CA LEU A 70 2.83 -7.95 -12.56
C LEU A 70 2.07 -6.73 -13.13
N LEU A 71 0.74 -6.76 -13.02
CA LEU A 71 -0.17 -5.77 -13.62
C LEU A 71 -0.92 -4.96 -12.57
N PHE A 72 -0.96 -3.64 -12.74
CA PHE A 72 -1.76 -2.71 -11.95
C PHE A 72 -3.18 -2.64 -12.55
N GLN A 73 -4.22 -2.82 -11.74
CA GLN A 73 -5.61 -2.81 -12.19
C GLN A 73 -6.41 -1.68 -11.55
N HIS A 74 -6.74 -1.79 -10.26
CA HIS A 74 -7.64 -0.86 -9.58
C HIS A 74 -6.88 -0.06 -8.53
N CYS A 75 -7.05 1.26 -8.52
CA CYS A 75 -6.42 2.14 -7.54
C CYS A 75 -7.19 2.10 -6.22
N LEU A 76 -6.46 1.91 -5.13
CA LEU A 76 -6.94 1.86 -3.75
C LEU A 76 -6.23 2.90 -2.86
N SER A 77 -5.47 3.83 -3.46
CA SER A 77 -4.70 4.84 -2.73
C SER A 77 -5.63 5.78 -1.94
N SER A 78 -5.31 5.98 -0.67
CA SER A 78 -5.97 6.99 0.19
C SER A 78 -5.17 8.29 0.29
N SER A 79 -3.92 8.30 -0.15
CA SER A 79 -3.03 9.47 -0.14
C SER A 79 -2.22 9.56 -1.43
N PRO A 80 -1.79 10.76 -1.85
CA PRO A 80 -0.96 10.92 -3.05
C PRO A 80 0.47 10.39 -2.87
N SER A 81 1.00 10.37 -1.64
CA SER A 81 2.36 9.93 -1.34
C SER A 81 2.50 8.40 -1.26
N GLN A 82 1.46 7.71 -0.81
CA GLN A 82 1.40 6.25 -0.68
C GLN A 82 0.42 5.68 -1.70
N GLN A 83 0.97 5.03 -2.71
CA GLN A 83 0.21 4.44 -3.80
C GLN A 83 -0.12 2.99 -3.50
N VAL A 84 -1.41 2.64 -3.55
CA VAL A 84 -1.90 1.29 -3.30
C VAL A 84 -2.76 0.85 -4.47
N TYR A 85 -2.44 -0.31 -5.06
CA TYR A 85 -3.16 -0.84 -6.21
C TYR A 85 -3.53 -2.30 -6.00
N ARG A 86 -4.74 -2.67 -6.40
CA ARG A 86 -5.07 -4.06 -6.71
C ARG A 86 -4.43 -4.41 -8.05
N GLY A 87 -3.79 -5.57 -8.09
CA GLY A 87 -3.13 -6.07 -9.29
C GLY A 87 -3.28 -7.57 -9.47
N LEU A 88 -2.70 -8.06 -10.56
CA LEU A 88 -2.58 -9.48 -10.87
C LEU A 88 -1.11 -9.85 -11.02
N TRP A 89 -0.69 -10.92 -10.34
CA TRP A 89 0.65 -11.47 -10.46
C TRP A 89 0.60 -12.99 -10.55
N ARG A 90 1.06 -13.56 -11.67
CA ARG A 90 1.02 -15.02 -11.93
C ARG A 90 -0.36 -15.62 -11.65
N ASP A 91 -1.40 -14.99 -12.23
CA ASP A 91 -2.82 -15.35 -12.08
C ASP A 91 -3.38 -15.29 -10.65
N ARG A 92 -2.69 -14.60 -9.73
CA ARG A 92 -3.17 -14.35 -8.36
C ARG A 92 -3.44 -12.88 -8.14
N GLU A 93 -4.53 -12.58 -7.44
CA GLU A 93 -4.82 -11.21 -7.03
C GLU A 93 -3.87 -10.76 -5.92
N VAL A 94 -3.26 -9.59 -6.10
CA VAL A 94 -2.25 -9.04 -5.21
C VAL A 94 -2.53 -7.58 -4.90
N ILE A 95 -1.91 -7.09 -3.83
CA ILE A 95 -1.86 -5.66 -3.51
C ILE A 95 -0.43 -5.17 -3.76
N ILE A 96 -0.32 -4.13 -4.59
CA ILE A 96 0.94 -3.48 -4.96
C ILE A 96 1.01 -2.16 -4.21
N LYS A 97 2.07 -1.96 -3.42
CA LYS A 97 2.30 -0.75 -2.64
C LYS A 97 3.59 -0.08 -3.11
N CYS A 98 3.55 1.24 -3.23
CA CYS A 98 4.66 2.04 -3.73
C CYS A 98 4.67 3.44 -3.11
N GLY A 99 5.84 3.91 -2.68
CA GLY A 99 6.03 5.28 -2.21
C GLY A 99 6.43 6.21 -3.35
N ILE A 100 5.66 7.27 -3.61
CA ILE A 100 6.08 8.37 -4.52
C ILE A 100 6.46 9.63 -3.72
N GLY A 101 6.29 9.60 -2.40
CA GLY A 101 6.44 10.76 -1.52
C GLY A 101 7.78 11.49 -1.56
N GLU A 102 8.90 10.79 -1.80
CA GLU A 102 10.23 11.43 -1.88
C GLU A 102 10.55 12.00 -3.25
N ALA A 103 10.06 11.38 -4.33
CA ALA A 103 10.23 11.88 -5.69
C ALA A 103 9.43 13.17 -5.96
N LEU A 104 8.22 13.29 -5.38
CA LEU A 104 7.31 14.43 -5.61
C LEU A 104 7.55 15.63 -4.68
N ARG A 105 8.13 15.44 -3.48
CA ARG A 105 8.42 16.57 -2.57
C ARG A 105 9.48 17.52 -3.14
N ALA A 106 10.33 17.04 -4.04
CA ALA A 106 11.35 17.85 -4.72
C ALA A 106 10.74 18.90 -5.68
N ASP A 107 9.57 18.63 -6.27
CA ASP A 107 8.92 19.54 -7.23
C ASP A 107 8.15 20.70 -6.55
N SER A 108 7.98 20.65 -5.22
CA SER A 108 7.11 21.58 -4.48
C SER A 108 7.84 22.72 -3.74
N ARG A 109 9.17 22.85 -3.91
CA ARG A 109 9.97 23.93 -3.29
C ARG A 109 10.52 24.87 -4.38
N PRO A 110 9.95 26.06 -4.60
CA PRO A 110 10.29 26.91 -5.74
C PRO A 110 11.61 27.67 -5.64
N ASP A 111 12.34 27.60 -4.51
CA ASP A 111 13.53 28.41 -4.27
C ASP A 111 14.81 27.58 -4.05
N SER A 112 15.23 26.83 -5.06
CA SER A 112 16.66 26.52 -5.24
C SER A 112 16.97 26.02 -6.66
N VAL A 113 18.02 26.61 -7.23
CA VAL A 113 18.79 26.24 -8.44
C VAL A 113 18.54 24.81 -8.95
N PRO A 114 18.34 24.57 -10.26
CA PRO A 114 18.12 23.24 -10.81
C PRO A 114 19.38 22.38 -10.60
N ARG A 115 19.40 21.63 -9.50
CA ARG A 115 20.49 20.72 -9.15
C ARG A 115 19.93 19.31 -9.04
N ARG A 116 20.30 18.53 -10.06
CA ARG A 116 20.59 17.09 -10.09
C ARG A 116 19.52 16.18 -9.51
N ASP A 117 18.94 15.37 -10.40
CA ASP A 117 18.31 14.06 -10.16
C ASP A 117 18.18 13.70 -8.68
N VAL A 118 16.95 13.72 -8.16
CA VAL A 118 16.64 13.13 -6.85
C VAL A 118 17.25 11.73 -6.84
N VAL A 119 18.32 11.52 -6.07
CA VAL A 119 19.04 10.24 -6.02
C VAL A 119 18.22 9.27 -5.19
N LEU A 120 17.21 8.68 -5.83
CA LEU A 120 16.48 7.55 -5.27
C LEU A 120 17.50 6.42 -5.03
N PHE A 121 17.39 5.75 -3.88
CA PHE A 121 18.27 4.63 -3.50
C PHE A 121 19.76 5.02 -3.35
N ASP A 122 20.07 6.14 -2.70
CA ASP A 122 21.46 6.56 -2.47
C ASP A 122 22.24 5.60 -1.55
N LYS A 123 21.57 5.06 -0.53
CA LYS A 123 22.17 4.19 0.49
C LYS A 123 21.85 2.71 0.25
N PRO A 124 22.81 1.79 0.53
CA PRO A 124 24.19 2.05 0.91
C PRO A 124 25.06 2.52 -0.27
N THR A 125 26.22 3.14 0.03
CA THR A 125 27.12 3.68 -0.99
C THR A 125 27.94 2.58 -1.68
N ARG A 126 28.49 2.89 -2.86
CA ARG A 126 29.42 1.96 -3.53
C ARG A 126 30.64 1.74 -2.65
N GLY A 127 31.01 0.47 -2.44
CA GLY A 127 32.16 0.08 -1.63
C GLY A 127 31.82 -0.33 -0.19
N THR A 128 30.56 -0.19 0.25
CA THR A 128 30.11 -0.73 1.54
C THR A 128 30.32 -2.24 1.58
N SER A 129 31.05 -2.71 2.59
CA SER A 129 31.28 -4.14 2.80
C SER A 129 30.05 -4.83 3.39
N MET A 130 30.00 -6.16 3.34
CA MET A 130 28.86 -6.90 3.89
C MET A 130 28.75 -6.75 5.42
N ASP A 131 29.88 -6.68 6.12
CA ASP A 131 29.91 -6.46 7.57
C ASP A 131 29.50 -5.03 7.94
N GLU A 132 29.96 -4.04 7.18
CA GLU A 132 29.49 -2.65 7.33
C GLU A 132 27.99 -2.53 7.05
N PHE A 133 27.47 -3.25 6.05
CA PHE A 133 26.04 -3.27 5.77
C PHE A 133 25.24 -3.92 6.91
N LYS A 134 25.74 -5.02 7.49
CA LYS A 134 25.15 -5.63 8.70
C LYS A 134 25.11 -4.66 9.86
N GLU A 135 26.19 -3.94 10.12
CA GLU A 135 26.24 -2.90 11.17
C GLU A 135 25.25 -1.78 10.88
N MET A 136 25.16 -1.33 9.63
CA MET A 136 24.19 -0.32 9.21
C MET A 136 22.74 -0.77 9.49
N LEU A 137 22.40 -2.02 9.16
CA LEU A 137 21.10 -2.62 9.47
C LEU A 137 20.86 -2.72 10.97
N LEU A 138 21.83 -3.22 11.74
CA LEU A 138 21.72 -3.31 13.20
C LEU A 138 21.47 -1.95 13.83
N ASN A 139 22.23 -0.93 13.44
CA ASN A 139 22.09 0.43 13.96
C ASN A 139 20.74 1.05 13.58
N PHE A 140 20.27 0.83 12.35
CA PHE A 140 18.95 1.26 11.93
C PHE A 140 17.85 0.62 12.78
N LEU A 141 17.88 -0.70 12.94
CA LEU A 141 16.90 -1.42 13.74
C LEU A 141 16.96 -1.01 15.21
N LYS A 142 18.15 -0.86 15.81
CA LYS A 142 18.29 -0.32 17.18
C LYS A 142 17.65 1.05 17.33
N SER A 143 17.79 1.92 16.33
CA SER A 143 17.18 3.26 16.35
C SER A 143 15.65 3.23 16.26
N LYS A 144 15.08 2.21 15.62
CA LYS A 144 13.62 2.10 15.38
C LYS A 144 12.89 1.24 16.41
N LEU A 145 13.54 0.17 16.88
CA LEU A 145 12.95 -0.89 17.70
C LEU A 145 13.52 -0.93 19.12
N GLY A 146 14.55 -0.13 19.40
CA GLY A 146 15.32 -0.20 20.65
C GLY A 146 16.35 -1.33 20.63
N ASP A 147 17.14 -1.43 21.71
CA ASP A 147 18.19 -2.45 21.82
C ASP A 147 17.58 -3.78 22.29
N GLN A 148 17.34 -4.71 21.36
CA GLN A 148 16.77 -6.03 21.64
C GLN A 148 17.77 -7.15 21.33
N PRO A 149 17.82 -8.23 22.13
CA PRO A 149 18.73 -9.36 21.87
C PRO A 149 18.39 -10.14 20.60
N SER A 150 17.17 -9.97 20.09
CA SER A 150 16.65 -10.63 18.88
C SER A 150 17.04 -9.93 17.58
N LEU A 151 17.57 -8.70 17.62
CA LEU A 151 17.92 -7.93 16.42
C LEU A 151 18.91 -8.63 15.47
N PRO A 152 19.95 -9.33 15.95
CA PRO A 152 20.86 -10.04 15.03
C PRO A 152 20.15 -11.12 14.20
N ALA A 153 19.14 -11.79 14.78
CA ALA A 153 18.33 -12.76 14.05
C ALA A 153 17.45 -12.07 12.98
N LEU A 154 16.91 -10.88 13.30
CA LEU A 154 16.16 -10.07 12.33
C LEU A 154 17.05 -9.61 11.18
N VAL A 155 18.27 -9.14 11.46
CA VAL A 155 19.26 -8.75 10.44
C VAL A 155 19.62 -9.93 9.54
N SER A 156 19.85 -11.11 10.11
CA SER A 156 20.10 -12.33 9.34
C SER A 156 18.94 -12.60 8.36
N ARG A 157 17.68 -12.46 8.81
CA ARG A 157 16.48 -12.63 7.98
C ARG A 157 16.37 -11.57 6.89
N ILE A 158 16.71 -10.32 7.19
CA ILE A 158 16.73 -9.23 6.20
C ILE A 158 17.75 -9.55 5.11
N ILE A 159 18.94 -10.04 5.48
CA ILE A 159 20.00 -10.39 4.53
C ILE A 159 19.57 -11.57 3.66
N THR A 160 18.94 -12.60 4.23
CA THR A 160 18.43 -13.73 3.43
C THR A 160 17.29 -13.33 2.50
N MET A 161 16.49 -12.33 2.86
CA MET A 161 15.48 -11.77 1.96
C MET A 161 16.11 -10.91 0.85
N ALA A 162 17.18 -10.16 1.16
CA ALA A 162 17.86 -9.30 0.21
C ALA A 162 18.60 -10.09 -0.88
N ASP A 163 19.10 -11.28 -0.56
CA ASP A 163 19.74 -12.22 -1.50
C ASP A 163 18.70 -12.83 -2.46
N VAL A 164 18.34 -12.09 -3.51
CA VAL A 164 17.29 -12.47 -4.47
C VAL A 164 17.79 -13.59 -5.38
N ASN A 165 19.07 -13.54 -5.77
CA ASN A 165 19.68 -14.53 -6.66
C ASN A 165 20.14 -15.81 -5.93
N ARG A 166 20.09 -15.83 -4.60
CA ARG A 166 20.45 -16.95 -3.70
C ARG A 166 21.92 -17.35 -3.80
N ASP A 167 22.81 -16.40 -4.04
CA ASP A 167 24.24 -16.63 -4.14
C ASP A 167 24.99 -16.52 -2.80
N LYS A 168 24.25 -16.28 -1.70
CA LYS A 168 24.73 -16.05 -0.33
C LYS A 168 25.52 -14.76 -0.17
N LYS A 169 25.46 -13.86 -1.14
CA LYS A 169 26.01 -12.51 -1.09
C LYS A 169 24.87 -11.53 -1.29
N VAL A 170 25.13 -10.27 -0.99
CA VAL A 170 24.18 -9.19 -1.22
C VAL A 170 24.89 -8.19 -2.13
N SER A 171 24.40 -8.08 -3.35
CA SER A 171 24.86 -7.06 -4.30
C SER A 171 24.46 -5.66 -3.83
N LEU A 172 25.12 -4.63 -4.36
CA LEU A 172 24.77 -3.25 -4.05
C LEU A 172 23.30 -2.94 -4.39
N ALA A 173 22.78 -3.47 -5.50
CA ALA A 173 21.41 -3.25 -5.93
C ALA A 173 20.39 -3.89 -4.97
N GLU A 174 20.69 -5.10 -4.49
CA GLU A 174 19.89 -5.78 -3.46
C GLU A 174 19.92 -5.03 -2.13
N ALA A 175 21.12 -4.60 -1.69
CA ALA A 175 21.30 -3.84 -0.46
C ALA A 175 20.54 -2.50 -0.49
N LYS A 176 20.58 -1.79 -1.63
CA LYS A 176 19.83 -0.55 -1.85
C LYS A 176 18.32 -0.75 -1.79
N SER A 177 17.84 -1.84 -2.37
CA SER A 177 16.41 -2.14 -2.45
C SER A 177 15.85 -2.50 -1.07
N ILE A 178 16.53 -3.40 -0.34
CA ILE A 178 16.09 -3.76 1.01
C ILE A 178 16.21 -2.59 1.99
N TRP A 179 17.26 -1.76 1.86
CA TRP A 179 17.42 -0.58 2.69
C TRP A 179 16.26 0.41 2.51
N ALA A 180 15.85 0.65 1.26
CA ALA A 180 14.72 1.52 0.96
C ALA A 180 13.39 0.97 1.50
N LEU A 181 13.14 -0.34 1.37
CA LEU A 181 11.95 -0.99 1.95
C LEU A 181 11.89 -0.82 3.47
N LEU A 182 13.02 -0.97 4.17
CA LEU A 182 13.08 -0.84 5.63
C LEU A 182 12.76 0.57 6.13
N GLN A 183 12.90 1.60 5.30
CA GLN A 183 12.46 2.96 5.64
C GLN A 183 10.93 3.08 5.72
N LEU A 184 10.20 2.17 5.08
CA LEU A 184 8.75 2.12 5.14
C LEU A 184 8.33 1.43 6.45
N ASN A 185 7.77 2.21 7.38
CA ASN A 185 7.35 1.72 8.70
C ASN A 185 6.39 0.52 8.60
N GLU A 186 5.48 0.55 7.62
CA GLU A 186 4.52 -0.54 7.36
C GLU A 186 5.23 -1.83 6.95
N PHE A 187 6.22 -1.73 6.05
CA PHE A 187 7.02 -2.88 5.63
C PHE A 187 7.84 -3.44 6.80
N LEU A 188 8.48 -2.57 7.58
CA LEU A 188 9.28 -2.98 8.74
C LEU A 188 8.42 -3.73 9.77
N LEU A 189 7.22 -3.22 10.06
CA LEU A 189 6.25 -3.86 10.96
C LEU A 189 5.84 -5.24 10.42
N MET A 190 5.37 -5.31 9.18
CA MET A 190 4.96 -6.55 8.52
C MET A 190 6.10 -7.58 8.49
N PHE A 191 7.32 -7.14 8.19
CA PHE A 191 8.49 -8.02 8.13
C PHE A 191 8.89 -8.55 9.51
N SER A 192 8.81 -7.70 10.55
CA SER A 192 9.08 -8.10 11.94
C SER A 192 8.05 -9.10 12.47
N LEU A 193 6.79 -8.96 12.03
CA LEU A 193 5.68 -9.85 12.39
C LEU A 193 5.47 -11.00 11.38
N HIS A 194 6.38 -11.21 10.43
CA HIS A 194 6.16 -12.11 9.28
C HIS A 194 5.90 -13.59 9.67
N GLU A 195 6.39 -14.03 10.81
CA GLU A 195 6.14 -15.40 11.30
C GLU A 195 4.73 -15.60 11.85
N LYS A 196 3.96 -14.52 11.97
CA LYS A 196 2.65 -14.52 12.60
C LYS A 196 1.55 -14.47 11.56
N GLU A 197 0.45 -15.18 11.84
CA GLU A 197 -0.63 -15.37 10.87
C GLU A 197 -1.48 -14.12 10.66
N HIS A 198 -1.25 -13.04 11.41
CA HIS A 198 -2.10 -11.85 11.40
C HIS A 198 -1.70 -10.77 10.39
N THR A 199 -0.54 -10.88 9.73
CA THR A 199 -0.12 -9.91 8.70
C THR A 199 -0.32 -10.45 7.29
N ALA A 200 -0.49 -9.54 6.33
CA ALA A 200 -0.47 -9.91 4.91
C ALA A 200 0.90 -10.47 4.51
N LYS A 201 0.90 -11.62 3.82
CA LYS A 201 2.14 -12.23 3.32
C LYS A 201 2.78 -11.37 2.24
N LEU A 202 4.06 -11.07 2.42
CA LEU A 202 4.90 -10.50 1.36
C LEU A 202 5.14 -11.56 0.27
N LEU A 203 4.82 -11.22 -0.97
CA LEU A 203 5.01 -12.08 -2.14
C LEU A 203 6.28 -11.71 -2.91
N GLY A 204 6.63 -10.42 -2.94
CA GLY A 204 7.83 -9.95 -3.62
C GLY A 204 8.03 -8.45 -3.56
N HIS A 205 9.15 -7.99 -4.10
CA HIS A 205 9.53 -6.57 -4.07
C HIS A 205 10.36 -6.18 -5.29
N CYS A 206 10.48 -4.87 -5.55
CA CYS A 206 11.37 -4.28 -6.53
C CYS A 206 11.74 -2.85 -6.11
N GLY A 207 12.98 -2.63 -5.65
CA GLY A 207 13.31 -1.38 -4.98
C GLY A 207 12.47 -1.22 -3.71
N ASP A 208 11.80 -0.07 -3.56
CA ASP A 208 10.86 0.27 -2.48
C ASP A 208 9.39 -0.08 -2.82
N LEU A 209 9.12 -0.62 -4.01
CA LEU A 209 7.83 -1.22 -4.34
C LEU A 209 7.76 -2.63 -3.77
N TYR A 210 6.66 -2.97 -3.11
CA TYR A 210 6.44 -4.31 -2.59
C TYR A 210 5.03 -4.81 -2.86
N VAL A 211 4.89 -6.12 -2.91
CA VAL A 211 3.67 -6.83 -3.31
C VAL A 211 3.28 -7.78 -2.20
N THR A 212 2.03 -7.66 -1.73
CA THR A 212 1.47 -8.54 -0.70
C THR A 212 0.31 -9.34 -1.25
N GLU A 213 -0.07 -10.39 -0.52
CA GLU A 213 -1.33 -11.08 -0.76
C GLU A 213 -2.51 -10.10 -0.61
N LYS A 214 -3.57 -10.34 -1.40
CA LYS A 214 -4.83 -9.62 -1.23
C LYS A 214 -5.63 -10.27 -0.10
N ILE A 215 -6.03 -9.46 0.88
CA ILE A 215 -6.98 -9.87 1.91
C ILE A 215 -8.41 -9.84 1.29
N PRO A 216 -9.15 -10.96 1.29
CA PRO A 216 -10.45 -11.06 0.62
C PRO A 216 -11.51 -10.10 1.19
N HIS A 217 -11.54 -9.96 2.52
CA HIS A 217 -12.53 -9.17 3.23
C HIS A 217 -11.83 -8.06 4.01
N THR A 218 -11.98 -6.80 3.58
CA THR A 218 -11.34 -5.61 4.18
C THR A 218 -12.25 -4.83 5.14
N SER A 219 -13.35 -5.45 5.55
CA SER A 219 -14.29 -4.90 6.53
C SER A 219 -14.63 -5.99 7.54
N LEU A 220 -14.28 -5.76 8.81
CA LEU A 220 -14.54 -6.70 9.90
C LEU A 220 -16.03 -7.06 10.01
N TYR A 221 -16.91 -6.06 9.87
CA TYR A 221 -18.35 -6.23 10.01
C TYR A 221 -19.10 -5.34 9.04
N GLY A 222 -19.49 -5.88 7.88
CA GLY A 222 -20.45 -5.20 7.01
C GLY A 222 -20.22 -5.33 5.53
N VAL A 223 -21.22 -4.88 4.80
CA VAL A 223 -21.14 -4.63 3.36
C VAL A 223 -20.56 -3.23 3.16
N ASP A 224 -19.57 -3.09 2.28
CA ASP A 224 -19.13 -1.78 1.82
C ASP A 224 -20.23 -1.13 0.98
N VAL A 225 -21.06 -0.32 1.65
CA VAL A 225 -22.12 0.43 0.97
C VAL A 225 -21.48 1.61 0.22
N PRO A 226 -21.76 1.77 -1.09
CA PRO A 226 -21.24 2.90 -1.85
C PRO A 226 -21.57 4.25 -1.18
N PRO A 227 -20.66 5.24 -1.20
CA PRO A 227 -20.84 6.51 -0.47
C PRO A 227 -22.14 7.25 -0.82
N PHE A 228 -22.59 7.16 -2.07
CA PHE A 228 -23.84 7.78 -2.52
C PHE A 228 -25.09 7.15 -1.90
N LEU A 229 -25.05 5.85 -1.57
CA LEU A 229 -26.13 5.13 -0.89
C LEU A 229 -26.10 5.37 0.62
N GLN A 230 -24.92 5.57 1.22
CA GLN A 230 -24.81 5.85 2.66
C GLN A 230 -25.61 7.09 3.08
N SER A 231 -25.65 8.14 2.25
CA SER A 231 -26.43 9.35 2.54
C SER A 231 -27.95 9.18 2.39
N LEU A 232 -28.40 8.13 1.69
CA LEU A 232 -29.81 7.84 1.43
C LEU A 232 -30.40 6.80 2.41
N LEU A 233 -29.54 5.97 3.03
CA LEU A 233 -30.00 4.93 3.95
C LEU A 233 -30.11 5.47 5.39
N PRO A 234 -31.28 5.35 6.05
CA PRO A 234 -31.41 5.66 7.47
C PRO A 234 -30.50 4.78 8.34
N SER A 235 -30.06 5.30 9.48
CA SER A 235 -29.11 4.63 10.40
C SER A 235 -29.59 3.25 10.89
N LEU A 236 -30.90 3.07 11.08
CA LEU A 236 -31.51 1.79 11.45
C LEU A 236 -31.42 0.74 10.33
N ALA A 237 -31.53 1.15 9.06
CA ALA A 237 -31.38 0.24 7.93
C ALA A 237 -29.93 -0.25 7.82
N HIS A 238 -28.95 0.63 8.05
CA HIS A 238 -27.54 0.23 8.13
C HIS A 238 -27.32 -0.84 9.20
N GLN A 239 -27.81 -0.64 10.44
CA GLN A 239 -27.64 -1.63 11.51
C GLN A 239 -28.24 -3.00 11.18
N LEU A 240 -29.44 -3.03 10.59
CA LEU A 240 -30.10 -4.26 10.18
C LEU A 240 -29.34 -4.98 9.05
N ILE A 241 -28.86 -4.23 8.06
CA ILE A 241 -28.02 -4.76 6.96
C ILE A 241 -26.72 -5.33 7.54
N HIS A 242 -26.02 -4.59 8.41
CA HIS A 242 -24.81 -5.09 9.06
C HIS A 242 -25.06 -6.37 9.86
N GLN A 243 -26.19 -6.46 10.58
CA GLN A 243 -26.54 -7.65 11.35
C GLN A 243 -26.88 -8.86 10.47
N TRP A 244 -27.56 -8.64 9.34
CA TRP A 244 -27.94 -9.69 8.39
C TRP A 244 -26.77 -10.23 7.57
N PHE A 245 -25.83 -9.38 7.19
CA PHE A 245 -24.66 -9.77 6.39
C PHE A 245 -23.43 -10.12 7.24
N ALA A 246 -23.51 -9.97 8.57
CA ALA A 246 -22.43 -10.39 9.45
C ALA A 246 -22.35 -11.92 9.53
N PRO A 247 -21.13 -12.49 9.59
CA PRO A 247 -20.97 -13.93 9.75
C PRO A 247 -21.53 -14.43 11.09
N ALA A 248 -21.78 -15.73 11.17
CA ALA A 248 -22.28 -16.38 12.39
C ALA A 248 -21.41 -16.06 13.61
N TRP A 249 -22.00 -16.00 14.80
CA TRP A 249 -21.31 -15.63 16.04
C TRP A 249 -19.96 -16.33 16.26
N PRO A 250 -19.80 -17.66 16.04
CA PRO A 250 -18.52 -18.33 16.23
C PRO A 250 -17.40 -17.80 15.33
N ARG A 251 -17.73 -17.41 14.09
CA ARG A 251 -16.77 -16.83 13.13
C ARG A 251 -16.36 -15.43 13.55
N ARG A 252 -17.31 -14.63 14.07
CA ARG A 252 -17.02 -13.31 14.64
C ARG A 252 -16.11 -13.42 15.86
N ALA A 253 -16.40 -14.38 16.75
CA ALA A 253 -15.56 -14.64 17.92
C ALA A 253 -14.14 -15.03 17.49
N LYS A 254 -14.00 -15.90 16.47
CA LYS A 254 -12.68 -16.27 15.91
C LYS A 254 -11.89 -15.05 15.40
N ILE A 255 -12.51 -14.17 14.62
CA ILE A 255 -11.86 -12.95 14.13
C ILE A 255 -11.45 -12.03 15.30
N ALA A 256 -12.33 -11.86 16.30
CA ALA A 256 -12.05 -11.02 17.46
C ALA A 256 -10.91 -11.58 18.32
N ILE A 257 -10.83 -12.90 18.48
CA ILE A 257 -9.70 -13.56 19.15
C ILE A 257 -8.40 -13.28 18.38
N GLY A 258 -8.39 -13.46 17.06
CA GLY A 258 -7.22 -13.15 16.24
C GLY A 258 -6.78 -11.67 16.31
N LEU A 259 -7.72 -10.74 16.46
CA LEU A 259 -7.39 -9.33 16.73
C LEU A 259 -6.68 -9.17 18.09
N LEU A 260 -7.16 -9.84 19.14
CA LEU A 260 -6.55 -9.78 20.46
C LEU A 260 -5.15 -10.41 20.47
N GLU A 261 -4.99 -11.55 19.80
CA GLU A 261 -3.70 -12.21 19.58
C GLU A 261 -2.73 -11.26 18.86
N PHE A 262 -3.16 -10.60 17.80
CA PHE A 262 -2.36 -9.58 17.09
C PHE A 262 -1.96 -8.40 17.98
N VAL A 263 -2.87 -7.91 18.82
CA VAL A 263 -2.58 -6.82 19.77
C VAL A 263 -1.52 -7.29 20.77
N GLU A 264 -1.66 -8.49 21.32
CA GLU A 264 -0.66 -9.07 22.23
C GLU A 264 0.71 -9.16 21.56
N GLU A 265 0.76 -9.61 20.30
CA GLU A 265 1.99 -9.71 19.52
C GLU A 265 2.65 -8.37 19.23
N ILE A 266 1.87 -7.32 19.02
CA ILE A 266 2.39 -5.98 18.78
C ILE A 266 3.05 -5.38 20.03
N PHE A 267 2.49 -5.64 21.21
CA PHE A 267 3.01 -5.09 22.46
C PHE A 267 4.14 -5.94 23.06
N HIS A 268 4.02 -7.27 22.99
CA HIS A 268 4.96 -8.23 23.60
C HIS A 268 5.78 -8.99 22.56
N GLY A 269 5.89 -8.45 21.35
CA GLY A 269 6.61 -9.05 20.24
C GLY A 269 8.11 -9.22 20.53
N THR A 270 8.71 -10.19 19.84
CA THR A 270 10.14 -10.52 19.97
C THR A 270 11.07 -9.36 19.60
N TYR A 271 10.60 -8.41 18.80
CA TYR A 271 11.37 -7.29 18.26
C TYR A 271 10.98 -5.93 18.86
N GLY A 272 10.27 -5.92 19.99
CA GLY A 272 9.85 -4.70 20.69
C GLY A 272 8.35 -4.40 20.54
N SER A 273 7.94 -3.25 21.06
CA SER A 273 6.55 -2.79 21.04
C SER A 273 6.29 -1.88 19.85
N PHE A 274 5.27 -2.20 19.06
CA PHE A 274 4.83 -1.38 17.94
C PHE A 274 3.57 -0.59 18.31
N TYR A 275 3.42 0.59 17.70
CA TYR A 275 2.23 1.42 17.89
C TYR A 275 1.55 1.64 16.55
N ILE A 276 0.31 1.18 16.42
CA ILE A 276 -0.51 1.42 15.23
C ILE A 276 -1.32 2.70 15.45
N CYS A 277 -0.92 3.78 14.77
CA CYS A 277 -1.58 5.08 14.87
C CYS A 277 -2.91 5.16 14.10
N GLU A 278 -3.12 4.31 13.08
CA GLU A 278 -4.32 4.31 12.22
C GLU A 278 -5.08 2.98 12.33
N SER A 279 -5.80 2.78 13.43
CA SER A 279 -6.63 1.59 13.69
C SER A 279 -8.05 1.67 13.08
N SER A 280 -8.16 2.13 11.84
CA SER A 280 -9.46 2.16 11.16
C SER A 280 -9.95 0.75 10.82
N LEU A 281 -11.26 0.52 10.93
CA LEU A 281 -11.92 -0.72 10.49
C LEU A 281 -11.68 -1.04 9.00
N ARG A 282 -11.23 -0.06 8.21
CA ARG A 282 -10.86 -0.21 6.78
C ARG A 282 -9.50 -0.89 6.58
N ASN A 283 -8.64 -0.84 7.60
CA ASN A 283 -7.30 -1.41 7.56
C ASN A 283 -7.26 -2.81 8.19
N VAL A 284 -8.43 -3.40 8.43
CA VAL A 284 -8.58 -4.66 9.14
C VAL A 284 -9.50 -5.57 8.36
N GLY A 285 -9.10 -6.83 8.24
CA GLY A 285 -9.79 -7.80 7.45
C GLY A 285 -9.68 -9.23 7.98
N TYR A 286 -10.14 -10.16 7.15
CA TYR A 286 -10.00 -11.59 7.42
C TYR A 286 -9.92 -12.39 6.11
N ASN A 287 -9.33 -13.57 6.20
CA ASN A 287 -9.24 -14.53 5.08
C ASN A 287 -10.50 -15.42 5.00
N ASP A 288 -10.57 -16.31 3.99
CA ASP A 288 -11.72 -17.22 3.82
C ASP A 288 -11.92 -18.20 4.99
N LYS A 289 -10.91 -18.37 5.84
CA LYS A 289 -10.94 -19.19 7.06
C LYS A 289 -11.37 -18.41 8.30
N TYR A 290 -11.71 -17.13 8.15
CA TYR A 290 -12.03 -16.21 9.25
C TYR A 290 -10.86 -15.99 10.23
N ASP A 291 -9.62 -16.08 9.73
CA ASP A 291 -8.43 -15.65 10.47
C ASP A 291 -8.25 -14.15 10.26
N PHE A 292 -8.01 -13.44 11.37
CA PHE A 292 -7.78 -12.00 11.37
C PHE A 292 -6.55 -11.59 10.55
N LYS A 293 -6.66 -10.49 9.81
CA LYS A 293 -5.58 -9.89 9.03
C LYS A 293 -5.54 -8.37 9.18
N MET A 294 -4.34 -7.83 9.37
CA MET A 294 -4.02 -6.40 9.28
C MET A 294 -3.22 -6.12 8.00
#